data_AF-A0A068TC59-F1
#
_entry.id   AF-A0A068TC59-F1
#
_cell.length_a   1.000
_cell.length_b   1.000
_cell.length_c   1.000
_cell.angle_alpha   90.00
_cell.angle_beta   90.00
_cell.angle_gamma   90.00
#
_symmetry.space_group_name_H-M   'P 1'
#
loop_
_entity.id
_entity.type
_entity.pdbx_description
1 polymer ?
#
loop_
_entity_poly.entity_id
_entity_poly.type
_entity_poly.pdbx_seq_one_letter_code
_entity_poly.pdbx_strand_id
1 'polypeptide(L)' 'MSLYIRDAKVNELAEEVMRRLGTKTKTEAVRVALENELKRADKDIPLAERVKKYQRQIAELGPRDPNFDEKAFMDEMWEY' A
#
# COMPACT_ATOMS: atom_id res chain seq x y z
N MET A 1 16.51 -2.67 11.88
CA MET A 1 17.52 -3.18 10.92
C MET A 1 18.24 -2.01 10.28
N SER A 2 19.56 -2.10 10.13
CA SER A 2 20.35 -1.11 9.39
C SER A 2 20.34 -1.42 7.89
N LEU A 3 20.06 -0.43 7.07
CA LEU A 3 20.20 -0.52 5.62
C LEU A 3 21.67 -0.27 5.26
N TYR A 4 22.34 -1.24 4.61
CA TYR A 4 23.71 -1.06 4.16
C TYR A 4 23.73 -0.59 2.70
N ILE A 5 24.17 0.66 2.49
CA ILE A 5 24.25 1.28 1.17
C ILE A 5 25.73 1.37 0.78
N ARG A 6 26.13 0.63 -0.26
CA ARG A 6 27.53 0.60 -0.75
C ARG A 6 27.86 1.76 -1.68
N ASP A 7 26.86 2.24 -2.40
CA ASP A 7 27.03 3.34 -3.35
C ASP A 7 27.04 4.68 -2.60
N ALA A 8 28.11 5.45 -2.77
CA ALA A 8 28.30 6.72 -2.07
C ALA A 8 27.20 7.73 -2.40
N LYS A 9 26.78 7.80 -3.66
CA LYS A 9 25.74 8.71 -4.13
C LYS A 9 24.37 8.32 -3.56
N VAL A 10 24.05 7.04 -3.50
CA VAL A 10 22.81 6.56 -2.87
C VAL A 10 22.81 6.86 -1.37
N ASN A 11 23.97 6.78 -0.70
CA ASN A 11 24.05 7.12 0.71
C ASN A 11 23.85 8.62 0.96
N GLU A 12 24.41 9.50 0.12
CA GLU A 12 24.17 10.94 0.17
C GLU A 12 22.70 11.30 -0.02
N LEU A 13 22.03 10.66 -1.00
CA LEU A 13 20.60 10.82 -1.22
C LEU A 13 19.77 10.35 -0.01
N ALA A 14 20.12 9.20 0.59
CA ALA A 14 19.43 8.71 1.77
C ALA A 14 19.59 9.67 2.98
N GLU A 15 20.76 10.28 3.14
CA GLU A 15 21.00 11.32 4.14
C GLU A 15 20.20 12.59 3.88
N GLU A 16 20.14 13.03 2.63
CA GLU A 16 19.37 14.20 2.25
C GLU A 16 17.87 13.99 2.49
N VAL A 17 17.33 12.84 2.09
CA VAL A 17 15.94 12.45 2.36
C VAL A 17 15.69 12.39 3.86
N MET A 18 16.61 11.80 4.64
CA MET A 18 16.51 11.74 6.10
C MET A 18 16.43 13.14 6.71
N ARG A 19 17.28 14.08 6.27
CA ARG A 19 17.26 15.48 6.73
C ARG A 19 15.97 16.19 6.36
N ARG A 20 15.51 16.03 5.11
CA ARG A 20 14.29 16.69 4.60
C ARG A 20 13.01 16.15 5.25
N LEU A 21 12.96 14.85 5.55
CA LEU A 21 11.80 14.21 6.18
C LEU A 21 11.86 14.19 7.72
N GLY A 22 12.99 14.56 8.31
CA GLY A 22 13.17 14.58 9.77
C GLY A 22 13.10 13.20 10.43
N THR A 23 13.35 12.13 9.68
CA THR A 23 13.27 10.75 10.20
C THR A 23 14.48 10.40 11.07
N LYS A 24 14.32 9.48 12.02
CA LYS A 24 15.38 9.16 12.99
C LYS A 24 16.52 8.34 12.40
N THR A 25 16.26 7.60 11.31
CA THR A 25 17.25 6.72 10.68
C THR A 25 17.20 6.81 9.16
N LYS A 26 18.33 6.55 8.48
CA LYS A 26 18.38 6.44 7.01
C LYS A 26 17.46 5.34 6.48
N THR A 27 17.33 4.22 7.21
CA THR A 27 16.41 3.14 6.86
C THR A 27 14.97 3.63 6.80
N GLU A 28 14.55 4.41 7.80
CA GLU A 28 13.21 4.98 7.86
C GLU A 28 12.98 6.01 6.75
N ALA A 29 13.97 6.88 6.51
CA ALA A 29 13.96 7.83 5.41
C ALA A 29 13.73 7.16 4.05
N VAL A 30 14.52 6.13 3.77
CA VAL A 30 14.46 5.36 2.51
C VAL A 30 13.14 4.62 2.40
N ARG A 31 12.65 3.99 3.47
CA ARG A 31 11.35 3.31 3.48
C ARG A 31 10.22 4.28 3.09
N VAL A 32 10.16 5.44 3.73
CA VAL A 32 9.12 6.45 3.43
C VAL A 32 9.23 6.97 2.01
N ALA A 33 10.46 7.21 1.51
CA ALA A 33 10.66 7.63 0.12
C ALA A 33 10.16 6.59 -0.88
N LEU A 34 10.48 5.30 -0.66
CA LEU A 34 10.02 4.21 -1.52
C LEU A 34 8.49 4.05 -1.48
N GLU A 35 7.88 4.11 -0.30
CA GLU A 35 6.42 4.06 -0.17
C GLU A 35 5.73 5.21 -0.90
N ASN A 36 6.29 6.42 -0.83
CA ASN A 36 5.76 7.57 -1.53
C ASN A 36 5.90 7.45 -3.05
N GLU A 37 7.01 6.89 -3.52
CA GLU A 37 7.23 6.69 -4.94
C GLU A 37 6.30 5.61 -5.51
N LEU A 38 6.10 4.51 -4.77
CA LEU A 38 5.09 3.50 -5.14
C LEU A 38 3.69 4.12 -5.20
N LYS A 39 3.32 4.98 -4.23
CA LYS A 39 2.04 5.70 -4.25
C LYS A 39 1.90 6.66 -5.42
N ARG A 40 2.99 7.26 -5.89
CA ARG A 40 2.98 8.15 -7.08
C ARG A 40 2.83 7.33 -8.36
N ALA A 41 3.59 6.25 -8.48
CA ALA A 41 3.45 5.31 -9.58
C ALA A 41 2.01 4.76 -9.66
N ASP A 42 1.39 4.44 -8.52
CA ASP A 42 -0.01 4.01 -8.46
C ASP A 42 -1.02 5.10 -8.86
N LYS A 43 -0.68 6.38 -8.70
CA LYS A 43 -1.53 7.52 -9.11
C LYS A 43 -1.39 7.85 -10.59
N ASP A 44 -0.23 7.59 -11.19
CA ASP A 44 0.00 7.75 -12.62
C ASP A 44 -0.72 6.68 -13.46
N ILE A 45 -1.16 5.59 -12.82
CA ILE A 45 -2.04 4.59 -13.44
C ILE A 45 -3.44 5.20 -13.65
N PRO A 46 -3.99 5.18 -14.89
CA PRO A 46 -5.35 5.63 -15.15
C PRO A 46 -6.36 4.97 -14.22
N LEU A 47 -7.39 5.71 -13.81
CA LEU A 47 -8.43 5.23 -12.89
C LEU A 47 -9.00 3.87 -13.33
N ALA A 48 -9.20 3.67 -14.64
CA ALA A 48 -9.70 2.42 -15.19
C ALA A 48 -8.80 1.21 -14.85
N GLU A 49 -7.48 1.36 -14.94
CA GLU A 49 -6.53 0.28 -14.62
C GLU A 49 -6.46 0.03 -13.11
N ARG A 50 -6.60 1.07 -12.28
CA ARG A 50 -6.73 0.93 -10.82
C ARG A 50 -7.99 0.16 -10.44
N VAL A 51 -9.12 0.48 -11.07
CA VAL A 51 -10.41 -0.22 -10.83
C VAL A 51 -10.33 -1.68 -11.30
N LYS A 52 -9.70 -1.96 -12.45
CA LYS A 52 -9.51 -3.33 -12.95
C LYS A 52 -8.77 -4.23 -11.95
N LYS A 53 -7.79 -3.70 -11.20
CA LYS A 53 -7.10 -4.48 -10.15
C LYS A 53 -8.09 -4.99 -9.10
N TYR A 54 -8.94 -4.12 -8.58
CA TYR A 54 -9.95 -4.50 -7.57
C TYR A 54 -11.04 -5.40 -8.16
N GLN A 55 -11.46 -5.16 -9.41
CA GLN A 55 -12.40 -6.04 -10.10
C GLN A 55 -11.87 -7.46 -10.26
N ARG A 56 -10.56 -7.64 -10.54
CA ARG A 56 -9.93 -8.97 -10.56
C ARG A 56 -9.94 -9.64 -9.20
N GLN A 57 -9.60 -8.90 -8.13
CA GLN A 57 -9.65 -9.44 -6.77
C GLN A 57 -11.07 -9.88 -6.39
N ILE A 58 -12.10 -9.11 -6.76
CA ILE A 58 -13.50 -9.48 -6.54
C ILE A 58 -13.86 -10.73 -7.38
N ALA A 59 -13.39 -10.81 -8.62
CA ALA A 59 -13.64 -11.97 -9.46
C ALA A 59 -12.99 -13.26 -8.90
N GLU A 60 -11.82 -13.14 -8.26
CA GLU A 60 -11.14 -14.25 -7.57
C GLU A 60 -11.91 -14.78 -6.36
N LEU A 61 -12.72 -13.94 -5.69
CA LEU A 61 -13.58 -14.38 -4.58
C LEU A 61 -14.72 -15.29 -5.04
N GLY A 62 -14.96 -15.38 -6.35
CA GLY A 62 -16.02 -16.19 -6.94
C GLY A 62 -17.35 -15.43 -7.09
N PRO A 63 -18.35 -16.07 -7.70
CA PRO A 63 -19.65 -15.45 -7.92
C PRO A 63 -20.35 -15.20 -6.58
N ARG A 64 -21.12 -14.10 -6.52
CA ARG A 64 -22.01 -13.83 -5.38
C ARG A 64 -23.00 -14.98 -5.25
N ASP A 65 -23.14 -15.52 -4.05
CA ASP A 65 -24.21 -16.45 -3.73
C ASP A 65 -25.56 -15.70 -3.76
N PRO A 66 -26.47 -16.02 -4.71
CA PRO A 66 -27.75 -15.35 -4.81
C PRO A 66 -28.70 -15.68 -3.65
N ASN A 67 -28.41 -16.72 -2.86
CA ASN A 67 -29.20 -17.13 -1.71
C ASN A 67 -28.65 -16.62 -0.37
N PHE A 68 -27.57 -15.84 -0.39
CA PHE A 68 -27.00 -15.28 0.84
C PHE A 68 -27.94 -14.25 1.46
N ASP A 69 -28.49 -14.58 2.62
CA ASP A 69 -29.33 -13.67 3.41
C ASP A 69 -28.44 -12.72 4.21
N GLU A 70 -28.14 -11.57 3.60
CA GLU A 70 -27.35 -10.50 4.22
C GLU A 70 -27.98 -9.98 5.52
N LYS A 71 -29.31 -10.02 5.63
CA LYS A 71 -30.00 -9.49 6.82
C LYS A 71 -29.80 -10.45 8.00
N ALA A 72 -30.05 -11.74 7.80
CA ALA A 72 -29.86 -12.75 8.84
C ALA A 72 -28.39 -12.78 9.32
N PHE A 73 -27.42 -12.72 8.39
CA PHE A 73 -26.00 -12.67 8.72
C PHE A 73 -25.63 -11.43 9.56
N MET A 74 -26.19 -10.27 9.24
CA MET A 74 -25.95 -9.05 10.01
C MET A 74 -26.64 -9.11 11.37
N ASP A 75 -27.88 -9.58 11.45
CA ASP A 75 -28.62 -9.71 12.71
C ASP A 75 -27.86 -10.61 13.72
N GLU A 76 -27.30 -11.75 13.29
CA GLU A 76 -26.46 -12.63 14.12
C GLU A 76 -25.21 -11.93 14.69
N MET A 77 -24.65 -10.93 13.98
CA MET A 77 -23.47 -10.19 14.44
C MET A 77 -23.78 -9.13 15.51
N TRP A 78 -25.05 -8.77 15.69
CA TRP A 78 -25.49 -7.71 16.62
C TRP A 78 -26.28 -8.24 17.82
N GLU A 79 -26.62 -9.53 17.86
CA GLU A 79 -27.18 -10.19 19.05
C GLU A 79 -26.07 -10.51 20.07
N TYR A 80 -25.68 -9.50 20.86
CA TYR A 80 -24.84 -9.61 22.06
C TYR A 80 -25.50 -8.98 23.28
#